data_AF-A0A957G2L6-F1
#
_entry.id   AF-A0A957G2L6-F1
#
_cell.length_a   1.000
_cell.length_b   1.000
_cell.length_c   1.000
_cell.angle_alpha   90.00
_cell.angle_beta   90.00
_cell.angle_gamma   90.00
#
_symmetry.space_group_name_H-M   'P 1'
#
loop_
_entity.id
_entity.type
_entity.pdbx_description
1 polymer ?
#
loop_
_entity_poly.entity_id
_entity_poly.type
_entity_poly.pdbx_seq_one_letter_code
_entity_poly.pdbx_strand_id
1 'polypeptide(L)'
;MNPLMRFGAWLLLKRPAHKKSLAALADSCERHGQRLTTDLANRADTDANCQQLSHIMGIERWGQSRLRVALGEPLKQDEYDGYRPDPATPWADLVASFNQVRAETVDLARRIEAAGAADTPILHNQFGDLDPRAWLFYLTYHADQEAKRLK
;
A
#
# COMPACT_ATOMS: atom_id res chain seq x y z
N MET A 1 -0.70 -24.00 -3.11
CA MET A 1 -1.10 -23.27 -1.88
C MET A 1 -1.09 -21.78 -2.17
N ASN A 2 -2.24 -21.11 -2.04
CA ASN A 2 -2.48 -19.75 -2.53
C ASN A 2 -1.89 -18.70 -1.56
N PRO A 3 -1.05 -17.74 -2.00
CA PRO A 3 -0.46 -16.70 -1.12
C PRO A 3 -1.51 -15.89 -0.34
N LEU A 4 -2.74 -15.83 -0.85
CA LEU A 4 -3.92 -15.25 -0.20
C LEU A 4 -4.26 -15.85 1.18
N MET A 5 -3.98 -17.14 1.41
CA MET A 5 -4.23 -17.79 2.71
C MET A 5 -3.24 -17.36 3.81
N ARG A 6 -2.14 -16.69 3.48
CA ARG A 6 -1.19 -16.13 4.47
C ARG A 6 -1.61 -14.76 5.01
N PHE A 7 -2.49 -14.04 4.31
CA PHE A 7 -2.98 -12.73 4.76
C PHE A 7 -4.06 -12.81 5.85
N GLY A 8 -4.85 -13.89 5.90
CA GLY A 8 -5.86 -14.08 6.96
C GLY A 8 -5.26 -14.18 8.37
N ALA A 9 -4.05 -14.74 8.50
CA ALA A 9 -3.29 -14.76 9.75
C ALA A 9 -2.70 -13.39 10.13
N TRP A 10 -2.61 -12.45 9.18
CA TRP A 10 -2.02 -11.13 9.35
C TRP A 10 -3.03 -10.11 9.89
N LEU A 11 -4.33 -10.25 9.60
CA LEU A 11 -5.40 -9.53 10.31
C LEU A 11 -5.44 -9.88 11.82
N LEU A 12 -5.01 -11.09 12.20
CA LEU A 12 -4.91 -11.50 13.60
C LEU A 12 -3.70 -10.87 14.33
N LEU A 13 -2.79 -10.22 13.59
CA LEU A 13 -1.76 -9.32 14.12
C LEU A 13 -2.29 -7.87 14.23
N LYS A 14 -3.62 -7.64 14.35
CA LYS A 14 -4.22 -6.31 14.64
C LYS A 14 -3.73 -5.66 15.95
N ARG A 15 -3.12 -6.43 16.86
CA ARG A 15 -2.73 -5.96 18.22
C ARG A 15 -1.62 -4.89 18.31
N PRO A 16 -0.58 -4.85 17.45
CA PRO A 16 0.41 -3.77 17.49
C PRO A 16 -0.05 -2.52 16.73
N ALA A 17 -0.87 -2.65 15.68
CA ALA A 17 -1.30 -1.55 14.82
C ALA A 17 -2.32 -0.63 15.53
N HIS A 18 -3.31 -1.19 16.24
CA HIS A 18 -4.28 -0.39 17.00
C HIS A 18 -3.65 0.42 18.16
N LYS A 19 -2.45 0.07 18.61
CA LYS A 19 -1.73 0.85 19.64
C LYS A 19 -0.99 2.06 19.08
N LYS A 20 -0.87 2.17 17.75
CA LYS A 20 -0.18 3.26 17.08
C LYS A 20 -1.23 4.24 16.54
N SER A 21 -0.94 5.53 16.63
CA SER A 21 -1.69 6.53 15.88
C SER A 21 -1.54 6.31 14.38
N LEU A 22 -2.47 6.82 13.58
CA LEU A 22 -2.33 6.75 12.13
C LEU A 22 -1.09 7.53 11.67
N ALA A 23 -0.76 8.63 12.37
CA ALA A 23 0.48 9.38 12.16
C ALA A 23 1.75 8.50 12.34
N ALA A 24 1.83 7.72 13.43
CA ALA A 24 2.98 6.84 13.66
C ALA A 24 3.09 5.71 12.62
N LEU A 25 1.94 5.25 12.10
CA LEU A 25 1.90 4.30 10.98
C LEU A 25 2.32 4.98 9.66
N ALA A 26 1.96 6.24 9.44
CA ALA A 26 2.38 7.02 8.27
C ALA A 26 3.89 7.20 8.25
N ASP A 27 4.51 7.56 9.38
CA ASP A 27 5.97 7.68 9.47
C ASP A 27 6.66 6.33 9.25
N SER A 28 6.04 5.22 9.70
CA SER A 28 6.55 3.88 9.40
C SER A 28 6.46 3.54 7.91
N CYS A 29 5.33 3.87 7.29
CA CYS A 29 5.09 3.67 5.86
C CYS A 29 6.13 4.44 5.02
N GLU A 30 6.41 5.70 5.40
CA GLU A 30 7.42 6.55 4.79
C GLU A 30 8.83 5.94 4.88
N ARG A 31 9.28 5.56 6.08
CA ARG A 31 10.60 4.94 6.28
C ARG A 31 10.77 3.64 5.49
N HIS A 32 9.74 2.79 5.48
CA HIS A 32 9.77 1.55 4.70
C HIS A 32 9.84 1.83 3.20
N GLY A 33 9.11 2.85 2.74
CA GLY A 33 9.17 3.35 1.38
C GLY A 33 10.57 3.78 0.95
N GLN A 34 11.19 4.65 1.74
CA GLN A 34 12.55 5.16 1.47
C GLN A 34 13.58 4.02 1.39
N ARG A 35 13.49 3.04 2.30
CA ARG A 35 14.33 1.83 2.27
C ARG A 35 14.11 1.03 0.99
N LEU A 36 12.85 0.74 0.65
CA LEU A 36 12.50 0.02 -0.57
C LEU A 36 13.01 0.73 -1.82
N THR A 37 12.83 2.04 -1.93
CA THR A 37 13.35 2.85 -3.04
C THR A 37 14.86 2.75 -3.18
N THR A 38 15.59 2.80 -2.06
CA THR A 38 17.06 2.64 -2.08
C THR A 38 17.45 1.26 -2.59
N ASP A 39 16.73 0.22 -2.16
CA ASP A 39 16.95 -1.15 -2.65
C ASP A 39 16.62 -1.26 -4.15
N LEU A 40 15.51 -0.66 -4.60
CA LEU A 40 15.02 -0.68 -5.98
C LEU A 40 15.99 -0.02 -6.97
N ALA A 41 16.66 1.07 -6.56
CA ALA A 41 17.63 1.77 -7.40
C ALA A 41 18.81 0.90 -7.84
N ASN A 42 19.08 -0.20 -7.13
CA ASN A 42 20.18 -1.12 -7.39
C ASN A 42 19.74 -2.45 -8.06
N ARG A 43 18.44 -2.62 -8.34
CA ARG A 43 17.88 -3.85 -8.94
C ARG A 43 18.02 -3.82 -10.46
N ALA A 44 18.09 -5.00 -11.05
CA ALA A 44 18.13 -5.14 -12.50
C ALA A 44 16.78 -4.80 -13.15
N ASP A 45 16.84 -4.11 -14.29
CA ASP A 45 15.70 -3.93 -15.18
C ASP A 45 15.40 -5.26 -15.88
N THR A 46 14.36 -5.94 -15.39
CA THR A 46 13.88 -7.21 -15.95
C THR A 46 12.37 -7.22 -15.93
N ASP A 47 11.74 -7.89 -16.90
CA ASP A 47 10.29 -8.01 -16.99
C ASP A 47 9.67 -8.50 -15.67
N ALA A 48 10.32 -9.44 -14.99
CA ALA A 48 9.86 -9.97 -13.70
C ALA A 48 9.86 -8.90 -12.60
N ASN A 49 10.92 -8.08 -12.52
CA ASN A 49 10.98 -7.00 -11.54
C ASN A 49 9.96 -5.90 -11.85
N CYS A 50 9.83 -5.51 -13.13
CA CYS A 50 8.85 -4.53 -13.59
C CYS A 50 7.41 -4.97 -13.26
N GLN A 51 7.07 -6.24 -13.55
CA GLN A 51 5.76 -6.80 -13.21
C GLN A 51 5.50 -6.80 -11.70
N GLN A 52 6.50 -7.17 -10.90
CA GLN A 52 6.36 -7.25 -9.44
C GLN A 52 6.22 -5.85 -8.81
N LEU A 53 6.98 -4.86 -9.26
CA LEU A 53 6.86 -3.48 -8.78
C LEU A 53 5.53 -2.85 -9.23
N SER A 54 5.14 -3.08 -10.49
CA SER A 54 3.83 -2.67 -11.02
C SER A 54 2.67 -3.24 -10.18
N HIS A 55 2.75 -4.52 -9.79
CA HIS A 55 1.77 -5.15 -8.90
C HIS A 55 1.72 -4.46 -7.52
N ILE A 56 2.87 -4.20 -6.88
CA ILE A 56 2.96 -3.49 -5.59
C ILE A 56 2.30 -2.10 -5.70
N MET A 57 2.64 -1.34 -6.74
CA MET A 57 2.09 -0.01 -6.97
C MET A 57 0.58 -0.04 -7.24
N GLY A 58 0.09 -1.05 -7.97
CA GLY A 58 -1.33 -1.22 -8.24
C GLY A 58 -2.14 -1.42 -6.95
N ILE A 59 -1.68 -2.31 -6.06
CA ILE A 59 -2.31 -2.54 -4.75
C ILE A 59 -2.27 -1.26 -3.90
N GLU A 60 -1.15 -0.54 -3.92
CA GLU A 60 -1.01 0.68 -3.14
C GLU A 60 -1.96 1.80 -3.62
N ARG A 61 -2.00 2.07 -4.92
CA ARG A 61 -2.94 3.04 -5.53
C ARG A 61 -4.40 2.65 -5.34
N TRP A 62 -4.70 1.36 -5.42
CA TRP A 62 -6.02 0.84 -5.10
C TRP A 62 -6.38 1.15 -3.64
N GLY A 63 -5.48 0.86 -2.68
CA GLY A 63 -5.67 1.20 -1.27
C GLY A 63 -5.76 2.71 -1.00
N GLN A 64 -5.05 3.56 -1.74
CA GLN A 64 -5.22 5.02 -1.68
C GLN A 64 -6.65 5.44 -2.04
N SER A 65 -7.23 4.86 -3.10
CA SER A 65 -8.63 5.12 -3.45
C SER A 65 -9.59 4.73 -2.31
N ARG A 66 -9.24 3.72 -1.50
CA ARG A 66 -10.04 3.31 -0.35
C ARG A 66 -9.83 4.28 0.81
N LEU A 67 -8.59 4.65 1.10
CA LEU A 67 -8.27 5.64 2.13
C LEU A 67 -8.99 6.98 1.90
N ARG A 68 -9.15 7.42 0.65
CA ARG A 68 -9.92 8.63 0.31
C ARG A 68 -11.40 8.57 0.74
N VAL A 69 -11.98 7.37 0.93
CA VAL A 69 -13.35 7.21 1.45
C VAL A 69 -13.47 7.77 2.88
N ALA A 70 -12.42 7.65 3.70
CA ALA A 70 -12.41 8.29 5.03
C ALA A 70 -12.45 9.82 4.97
N LEU A 71 -12.15 10.42 3.81
CA LEU A 71 -12.23 11.85 3.54
C LEU A 71 -13.52 12.24 2.78
N GLY A 72 -14.47 11.32 2.62
CA GLY A 72 -15.77 11.57 2.01
C GLY A 72 -15.87 11.25 0.51
N GLU A 73 -14.81 10.66 -0.10
CA GLU A 73 -14.92 10.18 -1.49
C GLU A 73 -15.78 8.93 -1.60
N PRO A 74 -16.45 8.69 -2.75
CA PRO A 74 -17.26 7.50 -2.95
C PRO A 74 -16.41 6.23 -3.00
N LEU A 75 -16.88 5.16 -2.35
CA LEU A 75 -16.28 3.85 -2.47
C LEU A 75 -16.51 3.29 -3.89
N LYS A 76 -15.41 2.93 -4.57
CA LYS A 76 -15.44 2.20 -5.83
C LYS A 76 -15.27 0.72 -5.57
N GLN A 77 -16.24 -0.11 -5.99
CA GLN A 77 -16.13 -1.57 -5.93
C GLN A 77 -15.42 -2.10 -7.19
N ASP A 78 -14.11 -1.89 -7.22
CA ASP A 78 -13.23 -2.34 -8.32
C ASP A 78 -12.04 -3.18 -7.80
N GLU A 79 -11.29 -3.73 -8.75
CA GLU A 79 -10.08 -4.52 -8.50
C GLU A 79 -8.81 -3.69 -8.77
N TYR A 80 -7.71 -4.07 -8.13
CA TYR A 80 -6.47 -3.30 -8.20
C TYR A 80 -5.79 -3.26 -9.58
N ASP A 81 -6.15 -4.18 -10.49
CA ASP A 81 -5.51 -4.29 -11.80
C ASP A 81 -5.60 -3.00 -12.62
N GLY A 82 -6.71 -2.27 -12.50
CA GLY A 82 -6.90 -0.96 -13.16
C GLY A 82 -6.03 0.17 -12.62
N TYR A 83 -5.32 -0.04 -11.51
CA TYR A 83 -4.47 0.96 -10.86
C TYR A 83 -2.97 0.77 -11.18
N ARG A 84 -2.62 -0.33 -11.85
CA ARG A 84 -1.24 -0.64 -12.21
C ARG A 84 -0.68 0.37 -13.21
N PRO A 85 0.62 0.72 -13.14
CA PRO A 85 1.31 1.41 -14.22
C PRO A 85 1.18 0.67 -15.56
N ASP A 86 1.37 1.40 -16.66
CA ASP A 86 1.44 0.80 -18.00
C ASP A 86 2.50 -0.32 -18.02
N PRO A 87 2.19 -1.53 -18.53
CA PRO A 87 3.16 -2.62 -18.64
C PRO A 87 4.43 -2.26 -19.42
N ALA A 88 4.39 -1.25 -20.29
CA ALA A 88 5.54 -0.74 -21.04
C ALA A 88 6.37 0.31 -20.28
N THR A 89 5.99 0.65 -19.04
CA THR A 89 6.74 1.62 -18.22
C THR A 89 8.15 1.10 -17.92
N PRO A 90 9.22 1.85 -18.28
CA PRO A 90 10.60 1.47 -17.97
C PRO A 90 10.86 1.35 -16.47
N TRP A 91 11.81 0.50 -16.06
CA TRP A 91 12.14 0.29 -14.64
C TRP A 91 12.46 1.60 -13.91
N ALA A 92 13.28 2.47 -14.50
CA ALA A 92 13.64 3.75 -13.90
C ALA A 92 12.40 4.61 -13.57
N ASP A 93 11.43 4.63 -14.48
CA ASP A 93 10.18 5.38 -14.31
C ASP A 93 9.26 4.73 -13.27
N LEU A 94 9.25 3.39 -13.18
CA LEU A 94 8.54 2.67 -12.13
C LEU A 94 9.13 3.01 -10.74
N VAL A 95 10.45 3.01 -10.60
CA VAL A 95 11.12 3.35 -9.34
C VAL A 95 10.86 4.80 -8.94
N ALA A 96 10.95 5.74 -9.89
CA ALA A 96 10.62 7.14 -9.66
C ALA A 96 9.15 7.32 -9.23
N SER A 97 8.24 6.62 -9.90
CA SER A 97 6.80 6.66 -9.62
C SER A 97 6.45 6.00 -8.27
N PHE A 98 7.16 4.96 -7.85
CA PHE A 98 6.91 4.29 -6.58
C PHE A 98 7.05 5.26 -5.39
N ASN A 99 8.06 6.14 -5.41
CA ASN A 99 8.21 7.18 -4.38
C ASN A 99 6.99 8.10 -4.29
N GLN A 100 6.46 8.51 -5.44
CA GLN A 100 5.31 9.41 -5.50
C GLN A 100 4.06 8.71 -4.94
N VAL A 101 3.83 7.46 -5.35
CA VAL A 101 2.74 6.64 -4.81
C VAL A 101 2.88 6.53 -3.28
N ARG A 102 4.08 6.23 -2.77
CA ARG A 102 4.28 6.13 -1.33
C ARG A 102 4.05 7.46 -0.60
N ALA A 103 4.55 8.56 -1.14
CA ALA A 103 4.36 9.89 -0.56
C ALA A 103 2.87 10.27 -0.48
N GLU A 104 2.09 9.94 -1.52
CA GLU A 104 0.64 10.15 -1.52
C GLU A 104 -0.09 9.29 -0.48
N THR A 105 0.33 8.03 -0.29
CA THR A 105 -0.21 7.18 0.79
C THR A 105 0.03 7.79 2.17
N VAL A 106 1.23 8.34 2.40
CA VAL A 106 1.60 9.01 3.66
C VAL A 106 0.81 10.31 3.86
N ASP A 107 0.65 11.11 2.81
CA ASP A 107 -0.17 12.33 2.85
C ASP A 107 -1.64 12.02 3.19
N LEU A 108 -2.23 11.03 2.53
CA LEU A 108 -3.60 10.59 2.81
C LEU A 108 -3.76 10.18 4.27
N ALA A 109 -2.82 9.40 4.81
CA ALA A 109 -2.86 8.98 6.21
C ALA A 109 -2.82 10.18 7.18
N ARG A 110 -1.96 11.18 6.90
CA ARG A 110 -1.86 12.41 7.71
C ARG A 110 -3.14 13.24 7.64
N ARG A 111 -3.75 13.36 6.45
CA ARG A 111 -5.03 14.07 6.25
C ARG A 111 -6.20 13.39 6.96
N ILE A 112 -6.26 12.06 6.93
CA ILE A 112 -7.29 11.28 7.64
C ILE A 112 -7.17 11.46 9.15
N GLU A 113 -5.95 11.42 9.69
CA GLU A 113 -5.71 11.68 11.12
C GLU A 113 -6.16 13.10 11.49
N ALA A 114 -5.78 14.11 10.70
CA ALA A 114 -6.17 15.50 10.93
C ALA A 114 -7.69 15.73 10.85
N ALA A 115 -8.40 14.95 10.03
CA ALA A 115 -9.85 14.97 9.93
C ALA A 115 -10.57 14.21 11.06
N GLY A 116 -9.84 13.55 11.96
CA GLY A 116 -10.42 12.70 13.01
C GLY A 116 -11.12 11.44 12.46
N ALA A 117 -10.77 11.02 11.24
CA ALA A 117 -11.44 9.94 10.51
C ALA A 117 -10.67 8.61 10.56
N ALA A 118 -9.77 8.44 11.53
CA ALA A 118 -8.88 7.27 11.64
C ALA A 118 -9.60 5.95 11.99
N ASP A 119 -10.88 6.02 12.37
CA ASP A 119 -11.73 4.88 12.73
C ASP A 119 -12.85 4.63 11.70
N THR A 120 -12.85 5.36 10.57
CA THR A 120 -13.85 5.18 9.52
C THR A 120 -13.75 3.78 8.91
N PRO A 121 -14.82 2.96 8.91
CA PRO A 121 -14.78 1.64 8.29
C PRO A 121 -14.76 1.77 6.77
N ILE A 122 -13.83 1.07 6.12
CA ILE A 122 -13.64 1.07 4.67
C ILE A 122 -13.53 -0.38 4.18
N LEU A 123 -14.41 -0.77 3.27
CA LEU A 123 -14.50 -2.14 2.76
C LEU A 123 -13.25 -2.56 1.98
N HIS A 124 -12.66 -3.70 2.37
CA HIS A 124 -11.67 -4.44 1.61
C HIS A 124 -12.32 -5.69 0.99
N ASN A 125 -12.16 -5.91 -0.32
CA ASN A 125 -12.85 -6.97 -1.09
C ASN A 125 -12.77 -8.37 -0.45
N GLN A 126 -11.66 -8.68 0.22
CA GLN A 126 -11.42 -10.00 0.83
C GLN A 126 -11.48 -10.04 2.37
N PHE A 127 -11.38 -8.89 3.04
CA PHE A 127 -11.18 -8.85 4.50
C PHE A 127 -12.32 -8.16 5.24
N GLY A 128 -13.35 -7.71 4.52
CA GLY A 128 -14.42 -6.91 5.09
C GLY A 128 -13.93 -5.52 5.46
N ASP A 129 -14.56 -4.91 6.46
CA ASP A 129 -14.25 -3.54 6.86
C ASP A 129 -12.91 -3.44 7.59
N LEU A 130 -12.08 -2.53 7.09
CA LEU A 130 -10.81 -2.12 7.68
C LEU A 130 -10.87 -0.62 7.97
N ASP A 131 -10.37 -0.21 9.13
CA ASP A 131 -10.10 1.21 9.40
C ASP A 131 -8.81 1.67 8.67
N PRO A 132 -8.58 3.00 8.55
CA PRO A 132 -7.36 3.54 7.96
C PRO A 132 -6.04 3.00 8.54
N ARG A 133 -6.00 2.65 9.83
CA ARG A 133 -4.79 2.10 10.46
C ARG A 133 -4.51 0.70 9.93
N ALA A 134 -5.54 -0.13 9.81
CA ALA A 134 -5.46 -1.46 9.23
C ALA A 134 -5.11 -1.41 7.73
N TRP A 135 -5.69 -0.47 6.97
CA TRP A 135 -5.33 -0.23 5.57
C TRP A 135 -3.87 0.16 5.39
N LEU A 136 -3.37 1.12 6.17
CA LEU A 136 -1.99 1.59 6.05
C LEU A 136 -0.97 0.51 6.44
N PHE A 137 -1.29 -0.26 7.48
CA PHE A 137 -0.51 -1.44 7.86
C PHE A 137 -0.48 -2.46 6.72
N TYR A 138 -1.62 -2.70 6.06
CA TYR A 138 -1.77 -3.65 4.94
C TYR A 138 -0.90 -3.28 3.76
N LEU A 139 -1.00 -2.03 3.31
CA LEU A 139 -0.22 -1.53 2.19
C LEU A 139 1.29 -1.63 2.46
N THR A 140 1.72 -1.22 3.66
CA THR A 140 3.13 -1.25 4.05
C THR A 140 3.66 -2.68 4.08
N TYR A 141 2.95 -3.58 4.77
CA TYR A 141 3.37 -4.96 4.92
C TYR A 141 3.34 -5.72 3.59
N HIS A 142 2.29 -5.52 2.77
CA HIS A 142 2.16 -6.12 1.46
C HIS A 142 3.37 -5.75 0.58
N ALA A 143 3.69 -4.46 0.49
CA ALA A 143 4.85 -3.98 -0.27
C ALA A 143 6.15 -4.63 0.22
N ASP A 144 6.39 -4.69 1.54
CA ASP A 144 7.60 -5.33 2.09
C ASP A 144 7.70 -6.83 1.80
N GLN A 145 6.58 -7.57 1.82
CA GLN A 145 6.60 -9.01 1.53
C GLN A 145 6.81 -9.28 0.05
N GLU A 146 6.13 -8.53 -0.81
CA GLU A 146 6.23 -8.68 -2.27
C GLU A 146 7.61 -8.24 -2.78
N ALA A 147 8.20 -7.19 -2.20
CA ALA A 147 9.54 -6.71 -2.56
C ALA A 147 10.66 -7.75 -2.32
N LYS A 148 10.45 -8.73 -1.44
CA LYS A 148 11.40 -9.85 -1.25
C LYS A 148 11.53 -10.75 -2.48
N ARG A 149 10.58 -10.65 -3.43
CA ARG A 149 10.60 -11.43 -4.69
C ARG A 149 11.38 -10.72 -5.80
N LEU A 150 11.72 -9.45 -5.63
CA LEU A 150 12.54 -8.70 -6.57
C LEU A 150 13.97 -9.26 -6.58
N LYS A 151 14.54 -9.41 -7.78
CA LYS A 151 15.88 -9.94 -8.01
C LYS A 151 16.88 -8.81 -8.15
#